data_AF-A0A812IN95-F1
#
_entry.id   AF-A0A812IN95-F1
#
_cell.length_a   1.000
_cell.length_b   1.000
_cell.length_c   1.000
_cell.angle_alpha   90.00
_cell.angle_beta   90.00
_cell.angle_gamma   90.00
#
_symmetry.space_group_name_H-M   'P 1'
#
loop_
_entity.id
_entity.type
_entity.pdbx_description
1 polymer ?
#
loop_
_entity_poly.entity_id
_entity_poly.type
_entity_poly.pdbx_seq_one_letter_code
_entity_poly.pdbx_strand_id
1 'polypeptide(L)'
;VRQLQGRIIAPTCSQFEAYGKMYFLPLRVQNAQLRCEMPQHAVEYLAGFFDGDGCADYSNKGARLAIVQSVANAKVLLFYRNVFGGAIYTSGAARGVSQPLLKWEITGDRAAHAATVLGSLPTCKQPQLRIMSSWPSQSTAPLEAVTDLRLLKHLSPMTSSCPSWAFLAGFFDAEGCIHLSL
;
A
#
# COMPACT_ATOMS: atom_id res chain seq x y z
N VAL A 1 -6.30 -17.89 29.27
CA VAL A 1 -7.39 -17.74 28.27
C VAL A 1 -6.92 -17.10 26.96
N ARG A 2 -6.32 -15.91 26.95
CA ARG A 2 -5.84 -15.23 25.71
C ARG A 2 -4.85 -16.06 24.85
N GLN A 3 -3.94 -16.82 25.47
CA GLN A 3 -2.99 -17.69 24.74
C GLN A 3 -3.66 -18.88 24.03
N LEU A 4 -4.81 -19.37 24.52
CA LEU A 4 -5.53 -20.48 23.88
C LEU A 4 -6.36 -19.99 22.68
N GLN A 5 -6.93 -18.79 22.77
CA GLN A 5 -7.69 -18.17 21.68
C GLN A 5 -6.81 -17.86 20.46
N GLY A 6 -5.55 -17.47 20.66
CA GLY A 6 -4.60 -17.18 19.57
C GLY A 6 -4.21 -18.39 18.71
N ARG A 7 -4.60 -19.62 19.10
CA ARG A 7 -4.38 -20.85 18.32
C ARG A 7 -5.55 -21.20 17.41
N ILE A 8 -6.70 -20.55 17.59
CA ILE A 8 -7.88 -20.75 16.75
C ILE A 8 -7.65 -20.01 15.43
N ILE A 9 -7.62 -20.76 14.34
CA ILE A 9 -7.52 -20.21 12.99
C ILE A 9 -8.92 -19.81 12.56
N ALA A 10 -9.13 -18.52 12.29
CA ALA A 10 -10.39 -18.04 11.74
C ALA A 10 -10.51 -18.47 10.27
N PRO A 11 -11.75 -18.66 9.75
CA PRO A 11 -11.97 -18.92 8.34
C PRO A 11 -11.32 -17.85 7.46
N THR A 12 -10.79 -18.26 6.32
CA THR A 12 -10.25 -17.32 5.33
C THR A 12 -11.35 -16.37 4.87
N CYS A 13 -11.11 -15.07 5.01
CA CYS A 13 -11.99 -14.04 4.47
C CYS A 13 -12.04 -14.18 2.95
N SER A 14 -13.22 -14.44 2.39
CA SER A 14 -13.47 -14.55 0.95
C SER A 14 -14.16 -13.32 0.37
N GLN A 15 -14.67 -12.44 1.22
CA GLN A 15 -15.41 -11.24 0.85
C GLN A 15 -15.28 -10.14 1.91
N PHE A 16 -15.45 -8.89 1.50
CA PHE A 16 -15.49 -7.75 2.41
C PHE A 16 -16.53 -6.72 1.95
N GLU A 17 -17.02 -5.91 2.88
CA GLU A 17 -17.93 -4.80 2.60
C GLU A 17 -17.16 -3.48 2.57
N ALA A 18 -17.45 -2.64 1.57
CA ALA A 18 -17.01 -1.26 1.54
C ALA A 18 -18.02 -0.41 0.77
N TYR A 19 -18.28 0.82 1.21
CA TYR A 19 -19.25 1.73 0.58
C TYR A 19 -20.66 1.10 0.42
N GLY A 20 -21.10 0.27 1.38
CA GLY A 20 -22.38 -0.44 1.31
C GLY A 20 -22.44 -1.54 0.25
N LYS A 21 -21.30 -1.95 -0.33
CA LYS A 21 -21.21 -2.97 -1.37
C LYS A 21 -20.32 -4.13 -0.92
N MET A 22 -20.75 -5.34 -1.22
CA MET A 22 -19.97 -6.56 -1.04
C MET A 22 -19.01 -6.80 -2.21
N TYR A 23 -17.76 -7.13 -1.88
CA TYR A 23 -16.70 -7.45 -2.83
C TYR A 23 -16.14 -8.85 -2.55
N PHE A 24 -15.96 -9.65 -3.60
CA PHE A 24 -15.38 -11.00 -3.52
C PHE A 24 -13.88 -10.98 -3.80
N LEU A 25 -13.13 -11.81 -3.08
CA LEU A 25 -11.68 -11.95 -3.18
C LEU A 25 -11.31 -13.18 -4.03
N PRO A 26 -10.24 -13.10 -4.86
CA PRO A 26 -9.40 -11.93 -5.10
C PRO A 26 -10.10 -10.88 -5.96
N LEU A 27 -10.09 -9.62 -5.51
CA LEU A 27 -10.70 -8.52 -6.24
C LEU A 27 -9.68 -7.90 -7.20
N ARG A 28 -9.65 -8.39 -8.44
CA ARG A 28 -8.76 -7.88 -9.50
C ARG A 28 -9.42 -6.75 -10.29
N VAL A 29 -8.63 -5.81 -10.79
CA VAL A 29 -9.12 -4.84 -11.79
C VAL A 29 -9.42 -5.55 -13.10
N GLN A 30 -10.70 -5.55 -13.50
CA GLN A 30 -11.14 -6.15 -14.75
C GLN A 30 -10.87 -5.22 -15.95
N ASN A 31 -11.09 -3.91 -15.78
CA ASN A 31 -10.78 -2.88 -16.77
C ASN A 31 -10.01 -1.75 -16.07
N ALA A 32 -8.73 -1.58 -16.40
CA ALA A 32 -7.92 -0.51 -15.83
C ALA A 32 -8.36 0.83 -16.44
N GLN A 33 -9.18 1.59 -15.72
CA GLN A 33 -9.42 3.00 -16.02
C GLN A 33 -8.18 3.81 -15.61
N LEU A 34 -7.04 3.53 -16.24
CA LEU A 34 -5.76 4.23 -16.07
C LEU A 34 -5.79 5.68 -16.62
N ARG A 35 -6.97 6.25 -16.88
CA ARG A 35 -7.13 7.42 -17.76
C ARG A 35 -8.01 8.54 -17.21
N CYS A 36 -8.40 8.50 -15.94
CA CYS A 36 -8.96 9.70 -15.32
C CYS A 36 -7.79 10.49 -14.71
N GLU A 37 -7.58 11.73 -15.16
CA GLU A 37 -6.68 12.64 -14.47
C GLU A 37 -7.11 12.75 -13.02
N MET A 38 -6.25 12.32 -12.10
CA MET A 38 -6.55 12.41 -10.69
C MET A 38 -6.33 13.83 -10.20
N PRO A 39 -7.23 14.37 -9.37
CA PRO A 39 -6.96 15.60 -8.66
C PRO A 39 -5.66 15.50 -7.86
N GLN A 40 -4.85 16.55 -7.86
CA GLN A 40 -3.55 16.57 -7.16
C GLN A 40 -3.67 16.18 -5.68
N HIS A 41 -4.68 16.70 -4.98
CA HIS A 41 -4.91 16.39 -3.56
C HIS A 41 -5.16 14.89 -3.30
N ALA A 42 -5.74 14.16 -4.27
CA ALA A 42 -5.93 12.72 -4.15
C ALA A 42 -4.60 11.96 -4.27
N VAL A 43 -3.71 12.41 -5.17
CA VAL A 43 -2.35 11.87 -5.28
C VAL A 43 -1.57 12.13 -3.99
N GLU A 44 -1.65 13.35 -3.45
CA GLU A 44 -1.00 13.74 -2.20
C GLU A 44 -1.48 12.92 -1.01
N TYR A 45 -2.80 12.74 -0.87
CA TYR A 45 -3.39 11.88 0.15
C TYR A 45 -2.87 10.44 0.04
N LEU A 46 -2.88 9.85 -1.16
CA LEU A 46 -2.38 8.49 -1.34
C LEU A 46 -0.88 8.41 -1.03
N ALA A 47 -0.08 9.40 -1.43
CA ALA A 47 1.34 9.44 -1.09
C ALA A 47 1.58 9.48 0.42
N GLY A 48 0.81 10.29 1.16
CA GLY A 48 0.85 10.32 2.62
C GLY A 48 0.51 8.98 3.25
N PHE A 49 -0.58 8.36 2.79
CA PHE A 49 -0.99 7.04 3.28
C PHE A 49 0.07 5.97 2.97
N PHE A 50 0.67 6.01 1.78
CA PHE A 50 1.74 5.09 1.38
C PHE A 50 2.98 5.25 2.26
N ASP A 51 3.28 6.48 2.68
CA ASP A 51 4.40 6.77 3.56
C ASP A 51 4.24 6.20 4.98
N GLY A 52 3.01 6.05 5.47
CA GLY A 52 2.72 5.24 6.66
C GLY A 52 2.77 3.75 6.33
N ASP A 53 1.70 3.21 5.75
CA ASP A 53 1.45 1.77 5.64
C ASP A 53 1.91 1.10 4.33
N GLY A 54 2.43 1.88 3.38
CA GLY A 54 2.90 1.38 2.10
C GLY A 54 4.24 0.64 2.17
N CYS A 55 4.37 -0.39 1.35
CA CYS A 55 5.61 -1.15 1.18
C CYS A 55 6.04 -1.15 -0.29
N ALA A 56 7.29 -0.80 -0.53
CA ALA A 56 7.98 -0.96 -1.81
C ALA A 56 9.02 -2.08 -1.69
N ASP A 57 8.88 -3.12 -2.49
CA ASP A 57 9.81 -4.25 -2.55
C ASP A 57 9.94 -4.81 -3.97
N TYR A 58 10.78 -5.83 -4.13
CA TYR A 58 10.87 -6.62 -5.36
C TYR A 58 10.22 -7.98 -5.17
N SER A 59 9.58 -8.43 -6.24
CA SER A 59 9.10 -9.78 -6.41
C SER A 59 9.80 -10.46 -7.59
N ASN A 60 9.52 -11.75 -7.80
CA ASN A 60 9.91 -12.45 -9.02
C ASN A 60 9.32 -11.83 -10.31
N LYS A 61 8.33 -10.93 -10.19
CA LYS A 61 7.69 -10.19 -11.29
C LYS A 61 8.20 -8.75 -11.42
N GLY A 62 9.31 -8.42 -10.74
CA GLY A 62 9.89 -7.08 -10.73
C GLY A 62 9.38 -6.22 -9.57
N ALA A 63 9.36 -4.90 -9.79
CA ALA A 63 8.91 -3.91 -8.80
C ALA A 63 7.53 -4.28 -8.24
N ARG A 64 7.35 -4.12 -6.93
CA ARG A 64 6.12 -4.45 -6.22
C ARG A 64 5.81 -3.37 -5.18
N LEU A 65 4.58 -2.84 -5.28
CA LEU A 65 4.01 -1.99 -4.24
C LEU A 65 2.86 -2.73 -3.57
N ALA A 66 2.78 -2.63 -2.25
CA ALA A 66 1.74 -3.28 -1.48
C ALA A 66 1.30 -2.44 -0.27
N ILE A 67 0.05 -2.62 0.14
CA ILE A 67 -0.52 -2.07 1.38
C ILE A 67 -1.32 -3.19 2.02
N VAL A 68 -1.16 -3.35 3.34
CA VAL A 68 -1.94 -4.30 4.14
C VAL A 68 -2.80 -3.49 5.11
N GLN A 69 -4.09 -3.83 5.18
CA GLN A 69 -5.05 -3.19 6.08
C GLN A 69 -5.96 -4.23 6.70
N SER A 70 -6.56 -3.89 7.84
CA SER A 70 -7.68 -4.67 8.36
C SER A 70 -8.89 -4.57 7.42
N VAL A 71 -9.79 -5.56 7.50
CA VAL A 71 -11.05 -5.52 6.75
C VAL A 71 -11.89 -4.27 7.07
N ALA A 72 -11.78 -3.71 8.28
CA ALA A 72 -12.47 -2.48 8.67
C ALA A 72 -11.98 -1.25 7.89
N ASN A 73 -10.71 -1.25 7.46
CA ASN A 73 -10.07 -0.15 6.72
C ASN A 73 -9.94 -0.45 5.22
N ALA A 74 -10.72 -1.40 4.68
CA ALA A 74 -10.59 -1.86 3.29
C ALA A 74 -10.86 -0.79 2.22
N LYS A 75 -11.52 0.33 2.57
CA LYS A 75 -11.86 1.43 1.65
C LYS A 75 -10.63 2.02 0.97
N VAL A 76 -9.52 2.19 1.69
CA VAL A 76 -8.29 2.73 1.12
C VAL A 76 -7.68 1.78 0.09
N LEU A 77 -7.77 0.47 0.30
CA LEU A 77 -7.30 -0.54 -0.65
C LEU A 77 -8.06 -0.46 -1.98
N LEU A 78 -9.39 -0.19 -1.92
CA LEU A 78 -10.18 0.08 -3.11
C LEU A 78 -9.72 1.34 -3.84
N PHE A 79 -9.32 2.38 -3.10
CA PHE A 79 -8.81 3.60 -3.71
C PHE A 79 -7.52 3.31 -4.49
N TYR A 80 -6.52 2.69 -3.87
CA TYR A 80 -5.30 2.25 -4.55
C TYR A 80 -5.59 1.34 -5.74
N ARG A 81 -6.50 0.38 -5.58
CA ARG A 81 -6.92 -0.52 -6.66
C ARG A 81 -7.49 0.24 -7.85
N ASN A 82 -8.37 1.21 -7.61
CA ASN A 82 -9.04 1.94 -8.67
C ASN A 82 -8.08 2.90 -9.39
N VAL A 83 -7.10 3.45 -8.66
CA VAL A 83 -6.14 4.43 -9.19
C VAL A 83 -4.99 3.77 -9.92
N PHE A 84 -4.30 2.85 -9.25
CA PHE A 84 -3.05 2.27 -9.75
C PHE A 84 -3.25 0.87 -10.35
N GLY A 85 -4.46 0.33 -10.26
CA GLY A 85 -4.75 -1.03 -10.69
C GLY A 85 -4.41 -2.08 -9.64
N GLY A 86 -4.09 -3.28 -10.10
CA GLY A 86 -3.71 -4.39 -9.24
C GLY A 86 -4.89 -5.18 -8.71
N ALA A 87 -4.69 -5.74 -7.52
CA ALA A 87 -5.66 -6.63 -6.93
C ALA A 87 -5.61 -6.62 -5.41
N ILE A 88 -6.76 -6.92 -4.81
CA ILE A 88 -6.91 -7.07 -3.37
C ILE A 88 -7.09 -8.56 -3.05
N TYR A 89 -6.34 -9.04 -2.07
CA TYR A 89 -6.31 -10.43 -1.62
C TYR A 89 -6.41 -10.49 -0.09
N THR A 90 -6.73 -11.66 0.44
CA THR A 90 -6.60 -11.93 1.87
C THR A 90 -5.14 -12.11 2.25
N SER A 91 -4.70 -11.45 3.32
CA SER A 91 -3.32 -11.48 3.81
C SER A 91 -3.20 -12.38 5.04
N GLY A 92 -3.11 -13.69 4.79
CA GLY A 92 -2.99 -14.70 5.86
C GLY A 92 -4.29 -15.00 6.59
N ALA A 93 -4.28 -16.04 7.42
CA ALA A 93 -5.43 -16.41 8.24
C ALA A 93 -5.43 -15.59 9.53
N ALA A 94 -6.57 -14.99 9.87
CA ALA A 94 -6.74 -14.33 11.15
C ALA A 94 -6.69 -15.37 12.28
N ARG A 95 -6.24 -14.97 13.47
CA ARG A 95 -6.10 -15.86 14.62
C ARG A 95 -6.79 -15.30 15.84
N GLY A 96 -7.54 -16.15 16.53
CA GLY A 96 -8.32 -15.75 17.69
C GLY A 96 -9.30 -14.62 17.37
N VAL A 97 -9.10 -13.47 17.99
CA VAL A 97 -9.96 -12.28 17.87
C VAL A 97 -9.40 -11.22 16.91
N SER A 98 -8.28 -11.50 16.21
CA SER A 98 -7.72 -10.53 15.26
C SER A 98 -8.64 -10.38 14.05
N GLN A 99 -8.78 -9.16 13.54
CA GLN A 99 -9.49 -8.96 12.28
C GLN A 99 -8.71 -9.59 11.12
N PRO A 100 -9.42 -10.10 10.09
CA PRO A 100 -8.79 -10.47 8.83
C PRO A 100 -8.05 -9.29 8.22
N LEU A 101 -6.88 -9.56 7.66
CA LEU A 101 -6.09 -8.59 6.91
C LEU A 101 -6.35 -8.78 5.42
N LEU A 102 -6.46 -7.66 4.72
CA LEU A 102 -6.52 -7.56 3.28
C LEU A 102 -5.23 -6.90 2.78
N LYS A 103 -4.80 -7.28 1.58
CA LYS A 103 -3.61 -6.76 0.93
C LYS A 103 -3.96 -6.28 -0.47
N TRP A 104 -3.73 -5.01 -0.74
CA TRP A 104 -3.60 -4.52 -2.10
C TRP A 104 -2.17 -4.74 -2.60
N GLU A 105 -2.03 -5.18 -3.85
CA GLU A 105 -0.73 -5.41 -4.49
C GLU A 105 -0.77 -5.08 -5.99
N ILE A 106 0.30 -4.44 -6.46
CA ILE A 106 0.64 -4.28 -7.87
C ILE A 106 2.09 -4.69 -8.12
N THR A 107 2.37 -5.21 -9.32
CA THR A 107 3.71 -5.64 -9.74
C THR A 107 4.04 -5.17 -11.17
N GLY A 108 5.33 -5.17 -11.52
CA GLY A 108 5.81 -4.90 -12.88
C GLY A 108 5.57 -3.45 -13.33
N ASP A 109 5.25 -3.24 -14.61
CA ASP A 109 5.10 -1.90 -15.21
C ASP A 109 4.06 -1.03 -14.51
N ARG A 110 2.97 -1.64 -14.01
CA ARG A 110 1.96 -0.91 -13.23
C ARG A 110 2.52 -0.40 -11.89
N ALA A 111 3.37 -1.20 -11.25
CA ALA A 111 4.06 -0.79 -10.02
C ALA A 111 5.08 0.32 -10.31
N ALA A 112 5.82 0.23 -11.40
CA ALA A 112 6.73 1.29 -11.84
C ALA A 112 5.98 2.61 -12.09
N HIS A 113 4.88 2.57 -12.85
CA HIS A 113 4.04 3.74 -13.10
C HIS A 113 3.48 4.34 -11.80
N ALA A 114 2.93 3.51 -10.91
CA ALA A 114 2.45 3.98 -9.60
C ALA A 114 3.58 4.61 -8.77
N ALA A 115 4.78 4.04 -8.82
CA ALA A 115 5.94 4.58 -8.15
C ALA A 115 6.39 5.92 -8.73
N THR A 116 6.29 6.12 -10.04
CA THR A 116 6.51 7.44 -10.68
C THR A 116 5.54 8.49 -10.14
N VAL A 117 4.26 8.15 -10.06
CA VAL A 117 3.22 9.07 -9.57
C VAL A 117 3.45 9.41 -8.10
N LEU A 118 3.58 8.38 -7.23
CA LEU A 118 3.77 8.58 -5.79
C LEU A 118 5.12 9.23 -5.47
N GLY A 119 6.18 8.86 -6.19
CA GLY A 119 7.54 9.37 -6.00
C GLY A 119 7.79 10.76 -6.58
N SER A 120 6.84 11.32 -7.33
CA SER A 120 6.88 12.71 -7.80
C SER A 120 6.74 13.74 -6.66
N LEU A 121 6.17 13.31 -5.53
CA LEU A 121 5.99 14.13 -4.33
C LEU A 121 7.18 13.96 -3.37
N PRO A 122 7.47 14.95 -2.51
CA PRO A 122 8.50 14.81 -1.49
C PRO A 122 7.98 13.95 -0.34
N THR A 123 8.27 12.64 -0.41
CA THR A 123 7.84 11.64 0.57
C THR A 123 9.05 10.97 1.23
N CYS A 124 8.88 10.42 2.43
CA CYS A 124 9.89 9.65 3.14
C CYS A 124 10.30 8.38 2.35
N LYS A 125 9.35 7.78 1.61
CA LYS A 125 9.62 6.63 0.74
C LYS A 125 10.02 7.01 -0.68
N GLN A 126 10.27 8.29 -0.97
CA GLN A 126 10.63 8.76 -2.30
C GLN A 126 11.88 8.06 -2.88
N PRO A 127 12.97 7.83 -2.13
CA PRO A 127 14.12 7.10 -2.66
C PRO A 127 13.76 5.69 -3.15
N GLN A 128 12.93 4.95 -2.39
CA GLN A 128 12.45 3.62 -2.73
C GLN A 128 11.57 3.69 -3.99
N LEU A 129 10.67 4.66 -4.06
CA LEU A 129 9.78 4.85 -5.21
C LEU A 129 10.54 5.24 -6.49
N ARG A 130 11.62 6.02 -6.38
CA ARG A 130 12.50 6.34 -7.52
C ARG A 130 13.17 5.09 -8.09
N ILE A 131 13.72 4.22 -7.23
CA ILE A 131 14.28 2.93 -7.66
C ILE A 131 13.20 2.06 -8.34
N MET A 132 11.97 2.04 -7.81
CA MET A 132 10.86 1.30 -8.42
C MET A 132 10.44 1.88 -9.78
N SER A 133 10.47 3.21 -9.94
CA SER A 133 10.00 3.90 -11.14
C SER A 133 10.86 3.64 -12.39
N SER A 134 12.14 3.30 -12.20
CA SER A 134 13.06 3.01 -13.31
C SER A 134 13.03 1.56 -13.80
N TRP A 135 12.15 0.72 -13.22
CA TRP A 135 11.93 -0.64 -13.69
C TRP A 135 11.12 -0.66 -15.00
N PRO A 136 11.47 -1.52 -16.00
CA PRO A 136 12.62 -2.42 -16.05
C PRO A 136 13.90 -1.80 -16.64
N SER A 137 13.84 -0.56 -17.13
CA SER A 137 14.86 0.05 -18.00
C SER A 137 16.26 0.19 -17.39
N GLN A 138 16.41 0.25 -16.06
CA GLN A 138 17.72 0.29 -15.37
C GLN A 138 18.14 -1.07 -14.76
N SER A 139 17.41 -2.16 -15.04
CA SER A 139 17.64 -3.48 -14.44
C SER A 139 18.85 -4.20 -15.06
N THR A 140 20.07 -3.71 -14.87
CA THR A 140 21.27 -4.53 -15.11
C THR A 140 21.53 -5.53 -13.98
N ALA A 141 20.94 -5.34 -12.79
CA ALA A 141 20.88 -6.39 -11.76
C ALA A 141 19.71 -6.18 -10.77
N PRO A 142 18.63 -6.98 -10.84
CA PRO A 142 17.57 -6.98 -9.81
C PRO A 142 18.11 -7.15 -8.38
N LEU A 143 19.29 -7.75 -8.23
CA LEU A 143 19.99 -7.94 -6.95
C LEU A 143 20.49 -6.63 -6.34
N GLU A 144 21.01 -5.70 -7.16
CA GLU A 144 21.49 -4.39 -6.69
C GLU A 144 20.33 -3.56 -6.17
N ALA A 145 19.25 -3.47 -6.94
CA ALA A 145 18.07 -2.71 -6.54
C ALA A 145 17.38 -3.29 -5.28
N VAL A 146 17.40 -4.61 -5.09
CA VAL A 146 16.97 -5.25 -3.83
C VAL A 146 17.87 -4.83 -2.66
N THR A 147 19.17 -4.74 -2.89
CA THR A 147 20.16 -4.35 -1.87
C THR A 147 19.98 -2.89 -1.49
N ASP A 148 19.81 -2.00 -2.46
CA ASP A 148 19.55 -0.57 -2.24
C ASP A 148 18.25 -0.35 -1.48
N LEU A 149 17.16 -1.04 -1.86
CA LEU A 149 15.90 -0.97 -1.12
C LEU A 149 16.05 -1.43 0.34
N ARG A 150 16.86 -2.45 0.61
CA ARG A 150 17.12 -2.90 1.98
C ARG A 150 17.90 -1.87 2.76
N LEU A 151 18.92 -1.26 2.17
CA LEU A 151 19.69 -0.19 2.77
C LEU A 151 18.79 1.00 3.16
N LEU A 152 17.92 1.42 2.24
CA LEU A 152 17.01 2.55 2.44
C LEU A 152 16.01 2.35 3.58
N LYS A 153 15.68 1.10 3.96
CA LYS A 153 14.81 0.83 5.13
C LYS A 153 15.45 1.22 6.46
N HIS A 154 16.77 1.38 6.49
CA HIS A 154 17.52 1.72 7.70
C HIS A 154 17.97 3.19 7.73
N LEU A 155 17.75 3.94 6.65
CA LEU A 155 18.11 5.35 6.56
C LEU A 155 16.97 6.22 7.05
N SER A 156 17.30 7.28 7.79
CA SER A 156 16.32 8.29 8.19
C SER A 156 15.87 9.08 6.95
N PRO A 157 14.58 9.46 6.87
CA PRO A 157 14.09 10.30 5.79
C PRO A 157 14.90 11.61 5.73
N MET A 158 15.37 11.97 4.53
CA MET A 158 16.13 13.21 4.34
C MET A 158 15.24 14.44 4.11
N THR A 159 13.94 14.25 3.90
CA THR A 159 12.99 15.32 3.59
C THR A 159 12.30 15.83 4.86
N SER A 160 12.43 17.12 5.15
CA SER A 160 11.87 17.79 6.34
C SER A 160 10.61 18.61 6.08
N SER A 161 10.11 18.65 4.84
CA SER A 161 8.92 19.41 4.47
C SER A 161 7.72 18.50 4.24
N CYS A 162 6.64 18.71 5.00
CA CYS A 162 5.33 18.14 4.69
C CYS A 162 4.81 18.82 3.40
N PRO A 163 4.51 18.05 2.32
CA PRO A 163 4.15 18.66 1.04
C PRO A 163 2.81 19.39 1.05
N SER A 164 1.82 18.89 1.80
CA SER A 164 0.48 19.46 1.85
C SER A 164 -0.37 18.90 2.99
N TRP A 165 -1.51 19.56 3.27
CA TRP A 165 -2.52 19.03 4.20
C TRP A 165 -3.14 17.72 3.72
N ALA A 166 -3.28 17.51 2.41
CA ALA A 166 -3.81 16.27 1.87
C ALA A 166 -2.86 15.10 2.15
N PHE A 167 -1.56 15.32 1.97
CA PHE A 167 -0.54 14.36 2.39
C PHE A 167 -0.61 14.06 3.88
N LEU A 168 -0.67 15.08 4.73
CA LEU A 168 -0.75 14.87 6.17
C LEU A 168 -1.99 14.08 6.57
N ALA A 169 -3.14 14.33 5.95
CA ALA A 169 -4.36 13.57 6.18
C ALA A 169 -4.18 12.10 5.81
N GLY A 170 -3.58 11.80 4.66
CA GLY A 170 -3.29 10.43 4.27
C GLY A 170 -2.33 9.72 5.22
N PHE A 171 -1.27 10.41 5.65
CA PHE A 171 -0.31 9.87 6.62
C PHE A 171 -0.96 9.64 7.99
N PHE A 172 -1.79 10.58 8.45
CA PHE A 172 -2.54 10.45 9.69
C PHE A 172 -3.57 9.32 9.62
N ASP A 173 -4.22 9.08 8.48
CA ASP A 173 -5.14 7.95 8.34
C ASP A 173 -4.44 6.59 8.39
N ALA A 174 -3.13 6.53 8.10
CA ALA A 174 -2.31 5.33 8.25
C ALA A 174 -1.76 5.16 9.69
N GLU A 175 -1.15 6.20 10.24
CA GLU A 175 -0.35 6.12 11.48
C GLU A 175 -0.98 6.84 12.69
N GLY A 176 -2.00 7.66 12.45
CA GLY A 176 -2.61 8.53 13.45
C GLY A 176 -3.47 7.76 14.45
N CYS A 177 -3.56 8.30 15.66
CA CYS A 177 -4.40 7.78 16.71
C CYS A 177 -5.06 8.93 17.46
N ILE A 178 -6.39 8.89 17.57
CA ILE A 178 -7.16 9.79 18.43
C ILE A 178 -7.63 8.99 19.63
N HIS A 179 -7.13 9.34 20.80
CA HIS A 179 -7.51 8.70 22.06
C HIS A 179 -8.17 9.72 22.97
N LEU A 180 -9.37 9.39 23.45
CA LEU A 180 -10.06 10.16 24.49
C LEU A 180 -9.82 9.47 25.83
N SER A 181 -9.09 10.14 26.72
CA SER A 181 -8.95 9.71 28.12
C SER A 181 -10.01 10.42 28.96
N LEU A 182 -10.84 9.62 29.65
CA LEU A 182 -11.81 10.09 30.64
C LEU A 182 -11.17 10.20 32.03
#